data_AF-F6TXK8-F1
#
_entry.id   AF-F6TXK8-F1
#
_cell.length_a   1.000
_cell.length_b   1.000
_cell.length_c   1.000
_cell.angle_alpha   90.00
_cell.angle_beta   90.00
_cell.angle_gamma   90.00
#
_symmetry.space_group_name_H-M   'P 1'
#
loop_
_entity.id
_entity.type
_entity.pdbx_description
1 polymer ?
#
loop_
_entity_poly.entity_id
_entity_poly.type
_entity_poly.pdbx_seq_one_letter_code
_entity_poly.pdbx_strand_id
1 'polypeptide(L)'
;MSILSLGTVAAMAGNTSFWAHLVDAHPICLAWRQEAEGAIYHLASIFFVVGCMGGSGFFGLLYVFILLGLGFLCSSVWAWLDVCAADIFSWNFVLFAICFIQFAHVAYQVRSVTFDREFQELYHSLFQPLGTPLPVFRKIASCCQAVSLEKEHCYAMQGKTAIDKLSLLISGRIRVTVDGEFLHHIFPLQFLDSPEWDSLRPTEEGIFQVTLIAETDCRYVAWRRKKLYLLFAQHRFISRLFSVLIGSDIADKLYALNDRVHVGRGHRYDIRLPNFYQMAVPETVITPPAESLSNNSSRQ
;
A
#
# COMPACT_ATOMS: atom_id res chain seq x y z
N MET A 1 -13.73 -59.60 -65.92
CA MET A 1 -12.92 -58.59 -65.21
C MET A 1 -13.71 -57.28 -65.31
N SER A 2 -14.74 -56.98 -64.50
CA SER A 2 -14.81 -56.93 -63.02
C SER A 2 -13.61 -56.14 -62.49
N ILE A 3 -13.74 -54.85 -62.13
CA ILE A 3 -14.32 -54.29 -60.88
C ILE A 3 -14.82 -52.84 -61.21
N LEU A 4 -16.11 -52.49 -61.27
CA LEU A 4 -17.04 -51.97 -60.24
C LEU A 4 -16.51 -50.88 -59.28
N SER A 5 -17.06 -49.64 -59.39
CA SER A 5 -17.93 -48.99 -58.37
C SER A 5 -17.17 -48.00 -57.46
N LEU A 6 -17.60 -46.80 -57.03
CA LEU A 6 -18.86 -46.05 -57.00
C LEU A 6 -18.46 -44.58 -56.72
N GLY A 7 -19.20 -43.58 -57.20
CA GLY A 7 -19.82 -42.65 -56.26
C GLY A 7 -19.86 -41.21 -56.76
N THR A 8 -20.97 -40.86 -57.41
CA THR A 8 -21.54 -39.52 -57.41
C THR A 8 -21.88 -39.10 -55.98
N VAL A 9 -21.43 -37.92 -55.55
CA VAL A 9 -22.09 -37.15 -54.49
C VAL A 9 -22.33 -35.75 -55.01
N ALA A 10 -23.60 -35.45 -55.24
CA ALA A 10 -24.11 -34.13 -55.49
C ALA A 10 -24.13 -33.30 -54.19
N ALA A 11 -24.04 -31.98 -54.37
CA ALA A 11 -24.50 -30.92 -53.48
C ALA A 11 -23.76 -30.69 -52.15
N MET A 12 -23.00 -29.59 -52.10
CA MET A 12 -23.06 -28.60 -51.01
C MET A 12 -22.81 -27.19 -51.59
N ALA A 13 -23.77 -26.69 -52.36
CA ALA A 13 -23.87 -25.28 -52.71
C ALA A 13 -24.33 -24.50 -51.46
N GLY A 14 -23.38 -24.03 -50.67
CA GLY A 14 -23.72 -23.38 -49.39
C GLY A 14 -22.52 -22.91 -48.60
N ASN A 15 -21.56 -22.22 -49.23
CA ASN A 15 -20.65 -21.32 -48.52
C ASN A 15 -19.86 -20.35 -49.41
N THR A 16 -19.97 -20.46 -50.74
CA THR A 16 -19.24 -19.59 -51.67
C THR A 16 -19.85 -18.18 -51.77
N SER A 17 -21.14 -18.00 -51.42
CA SER A 17 -21.84 -16.73 -51.55
C SER A 17 -21.60 -15.76 -50.38
N PHE A 18 -21.39 -16.26 -49.16
CA PHE A 18 -21.19 -15.41 -47.98
C PHE A 18 -19.82 -14.74 -48.00
N TRP A 19 -18.76 -15.50 -48.27
CA TRP A 19 -17.41 -14.98 -48.42
C TRP A 19 -17.27 -14.08 -49.65
N ALA A 20 -17.91 -14.44 -50.76
CA ALA A 20 -17.94 -13.58 -51.95
C ALA A 20 -18.62 -12.23 -51.64
N HIS A 21 -19.74 -12.20 -50.92
CA HIS A 21 -20.37 -10.94 -50.52
C HIS A 21 -19.56 -10.13 -49.51
N LEU A 22 -18.80 -10.78 -48.62
CA LEU A 22 -17.95 -10.08 -47.65
C LEU A 22 -16.72 -9.44 -48.33
N VAL A 23 -16.20 -10.08 -49.37
CA VAL A 23 -15.03 -9.62 -50.13
C VAL A 23 -15.42 -8.64 -51.25
N ASP A 24 -16.52 -8.89 -51.97
CA ASP A 24 -16.97 -8.05 -53.10
C ASP A 24 -17.73 -6.78 -52.68
N ALA A 25 -18.20 -6.68 -51.42
CA ALA A 25 -18.90 -5.50 -50.92
C ALA A 25 -17.98 -4.44 -50.29
N HIS A 26 -16.67 -4.69 -50.22
CA HIS A 26 -15.73 -3.64 -49.82
C HIS A 26 -15.45 -2.75 -51.04
N PRO A 27 -15.77 -1.44 -51.00
CA PRO A 27 -15.42 -0.54 -52.08
C PRO A 27 -13.91 -0.56 -52.24
N ILE A 28 -13.43 -1.19 -53.31
CA ILE A 28 -12.01 -1.23 -53.65
C ILE A 28 -11.60 0.22 -53.91
N CYS A 29 -10.65 0.73 -53.13
CA CYS A 29 -10.19 2.10 -53.31
C CYS A 29 -9.45 2.20 -54.66
N LEU A 30 -10.15 2.68 -55.70
CA LEU A 30 -9.67 2.70 -57.08
C LEU A 30 -8.58 3.77 -57.32
N ALA A 31 -8.44 4.75 -56.42
CA ALA A 31 -7.38 5.76 -56.48
C ALA A 31 -7.05 6.31 -55.08
N TRP A 32 -5.78 6.64 -54.88
CA TRP A 32 -5.31 7.38 -53.71
C TRP A 32 -5.78 8.83 -53.81
N ARG A 33 -6.24 9.42 -52.69
CA ARG A 33 -6.60 10.84 -52.67
C ARG A 33 -5.34 11.69 -52.88
N GLN A 34 -5.42 12.68 -53.77
CA GLN A 34 -4.28 13.49 -54.22
C GLN A 34 -3.65 14.38 -53.12
N GLU A 35 -4.24 14.42 -51.92
CA GLU A 35 -3.76 15.12 -50.72
C GLU A 35 -3.73 14.18 -49.50
N ALA A 36 -3.25 12.94 -49.67
CA ALA A 36 -3.22 11.95 -48.59
C ALA A 36 -2.23 12.31 -47.45
N GLU A 37 -1.31 13.25 -47.63
CA GLU A 37 -0.35 13.68 -46.60
C GLU A 37 -0.93 14.78 -45.69
N GLY A 38 -1.99 14.46 -44.97
CA GLY A 38 -2.67 15.38 -44.05
C GLY A 38 -1.91 15.60 -42.72
N ALA A 39 -2.40 16.54 -41.92
CA ALA A 39 -1.81 16.86 -40.60
C ALA A 39 -1.74 15.64 -39.64
N ILE A 40 -2.71 14.73 -39.73
CA ILE A 40 -2.78 13.51 -38.89
C ILE A 40 -1.62 12.56 -39.22
N TYR A 41 -1.24 12.47 -40.50
CA TYR A 41 -0.12 11.65 -40.96
C TYR A 41 1.22 12.17 -40.40
N HIS A 42 1.45 13.48 -40.47
CA HIS A 42 2.65 14.09 -39.89
C HIS A 42 2.68 13.97 -38.36
N LEU A 43 1.53 14.10 -37.68
CA LEU A 43 1.46 13.90 -36.24
C LEU A 43 1.83 12.46 -35.85
N ALA A 44 1.34 11.46 -36.58
CA ALA A 44 1.72 10.07 -36.36
C ALA A 44 3.23 9.85 -36.53
N SER A 45 3.81 10.46 -37.57
CA SER A 45 5.25 10.39 -37.84
C SER A 45 6.09 11.00 -36.72
N ILE A 46 5.67 12.15 -36.18
CA ILE A 46 6.32 12.77 -35.02
C ILE A 46 6.26 11.84 -33.80
N PHE A 47 5.10 11.24 -33.52
CA PHE A 47 4.97 10.30 -32.40
C PHE A 47 5.86 9.05 -32.57
N PHE A 48 6.02 8.53 -33.79
CA PHE A 48 6.96 7.43 -34.03
C PHE A 48 8.41 7.84 -33.78
N VAL A 49 8.83 9.02 -34.28
CA VAL A 49 10.20 9.52 -34.06
C VAL A 49 10.47 9.72 -32.58
N VAL A 50 9.58 10.43 -31.88
CA VAL A 50 9.74 10.73 -30.45
C VAL A 50 9.61 9.46 -29.60
N GLY A 51 8.73 8.54 -29.99
CA GLY A 51 8.59 7.23 -29.32
C GLY A 51 9.87 6.40 -29.37
N CYS A 52 10.63 6.47 -30.46
CA CYS A 52 11.94 5.81 -30.59
C CYS A 52 13.06 6.46 -29.74
N MET A 53 12.83 7.67 -29.20
CA MET A 53 13.79 8.37 -28.33
C MET A 53 13.66 7.96 -26.84
N GLY A 54 12.90 6.91 -26.53
CA GLY A 54 12.72 6.45 -25.16
C GLY A 54 14.00 5.94 -24.50
N GLY A 55 14.15 6.23 -23.21
CA GLY A 55 15.25 5.74 -22.38
C GLY A 55 15.10 4.27 -21.95
N SER A 56 16.04 3.79 -21.12
CA SER A 56 16.00 2.43 -20.56
C SER A 56 15.18 2.33 -19.27
N GLY A 57 14.75 1.11 -18.92
CA GLY A 57 14.01 0.81 -17.69
C GLY A 57 12.49 0.94 -17.81
N PHE A 58 11.76 0.59 -16.75
CA PHE A 58 10.29 0.49 -16.80
C PHE A 58 9.57 1.78 -17.22
N PHE A 59 10.04 2.94 -16.76
CA PHE A 59 9.50 4.24 -17.17
C PHE A 59 9.80 4.57 -18.64
N GLY A 60 10.96 4.13 -19.14
CA GLY A 60 11.30 4.20 -20.56
C GLY A 60 10.39 3.33 -21.41
N LEU A 61 10.10 2.09 -20.99
CA LEU A 61 9.13 1.24 -21.69
C LEU A 61 7.72 1.86 -21.71
N LEU A 62 7.25 2.46 -20.60
CA LEU A 62 5.96 3.17 -20.57
C LEU A 62 5.93 4.32 -21.57
N TYR A 63 7.00 5.12 -21.61
CA TYR A 63 7.16 6.23 -22.56
C TYR A 63 7.13 5.77 -24.02
N VAL A 64 7.84 4.68 -24.34
CA VAL A 64 7.87 4.12 -25.69
C VAL A 64 6.48 3.61 -26.08
N PHE A 65 5.83 2.79 -25.24
CA PHE A 65 4.54 2.19 -25.59
C PHE A 65 3.40 3.21 -25.68
N ILE A 66 3.39 4.25 -24.85
CA ILE A 66 2.36 5.28 -24.93
C ILE A 66 2.49 6.11 -26.21
N LEU A 67 3.72 6.51 -26.58
CA LEU A 67 3.95 7.32 -27.78
C LEU A 67 3.78 6.51 -29.07
N LEU A 68 4.30 5.29 -29.12
CA LEU A 68 4.06 4.40 -30.26
C LEU A 68 2.56 4.07 -30.40
N GLY A 69 1.87 3.83 -29.28
CA GLY A 69 0.42 3.62 -29.27
C GLY A 69 -0.34 4.81 -29.86
N LEU A 70 -0.02 6.05 -29.44
CA LEU A 70 -0.61 7.25 -30.01
C LEU A 70 -0.29 7.41 -31.50
N GLY A 71 0.94 7.09 -31.92
CA GLY A 71 1.34 7.07 -33.34
C GLY A 71 0.49 6.11 -34.17
N PHE A 72 0.35 4.85 -33.74
CA PHE A 72 -0.48 3.85 -34.43
C PHE A 72 -1.97 4.20 -34.43
N LEU A 73 -2.47 4.83 -33.36
CA LEU A 73 -3.84 5.33 -33.32
C LEU A 73 -4.06 6.44 -34.36
N CYS A 74 -3.15 7.42 -34.43
CA CYS A 74 -3.21 8.48 -35.45
C CYS A 74 -3.11 7.91 -36.88
N SER A 75 -2.22 6.95 -37.12
CA SER A 75 -2.13 6.26 -38.42
C SER A 75 -3.39 5.46 -38.77
N SER A 76 -4.04 4.84 -37.78
CA SER A 76 -5.31 4.13 -37.98
C SER A 76 -6.43 5.10 -38.36
N VAL A 77 -6.54 6.23 -37.66
CA VAL A 77 -7.53 7.28 -37.97
C VAL A 77 -7.30 7.86 -39.36
N TRP A 78 -6.05 8.14 -39.71
CA TRP A 78 -5.69 8.59 -41.05
C TRP A 78 -6.06 7.58 -42.14
N ALA A 79 -5.73 6.30 -41.95
CA ALA A 79 -6.06 5.24 -42.91
C ALA A 79 -7.57 5.07 -43.11
N TRP A 80 -8.35 5.25 -42.04
CA TRP A 80 -9.81 5.19 -42.06
C TRP A 80 -10.44 6.38 -42.80
N LEU A 81 -9.94 7.60 -42.56
CA LEU A 81 -10.53 8.83 -43.10
C LEU A 81 -10.06 9.15 -44.53
N ASP A 82 -8.79 8.94 -44.86
CA ASP A 82 -8.19 9.48 -46.08
C ASP A 82 -7.89 8.42 -47.16
N VAL A 83 -7.59 7.18 -46.78
CA VAL A 83 -7.03 6.17 -47.71
C VAL A 83 -8.01 5.04 -48.02
N CYS A 84 -9.12 4.90 -47.29
CA CYS A 84 -10.12 3.82 -47.46
C CYS A 84 -9.46 2.43 -47.61
N ALA A 85 -8.31 2.24 -46.93
CA ALA A 85 -7.48 1.05 -47.02
C ALA A 85 -7.67 0.24 -45.74
N ALA A 86 -8.59 -0.72 -45.80
CA ALA A 86 -8.97 -1.55 -44.66
C ALA A 86 -7.81 -2.38 -44.11
N ASP A 87 -6.87 -2.76 -44.98
CA ASP A 87 -5.63 -3.46 -44.65
C ASP A 87 -4.69 -2.58 -43.82
N ILE A 88 -4.44 -1.33 -44.25
CA ILE A 88 -3.60 -0.37 -43.53
C ILE A 88 -4.21 -0.03 -42.17
N PHE A 89 -5.53 0.21 -42.13
CA PHE A 89 -6.25 0.43 -40.88
C PHE A 89 -6.10 -0.75 -39.92
N SER A 90 -6.38 -1.97 -40.40
CA SER A 90 -6.38 -3.18 -39.57
C SER A 90 -5.00 -3.44 -38.96
N TRP A 91 -3.93 -3.28 -39.75
CA TRP A 91 -2.57 -3.49 -39.26
C TRP A 91 -2.16 -2.47 -38.20
N ASN A 92 -2.44 -1.18 -38.42
CA ASN A 92 -2.12 -0.13 -37.45
C ASN A 92 -2.95 -0.28 -36.17
N PHE A 93 -4.21 -0.68 -36.27
CA PHE A 93 -5.06 -0.90 -35.09
C PHE A 93 -4.58 -2.09 -34.25
N VAL A 94 -4.15 -3.19 -34.88
CA VAL A 94 -3.54 -4.33 -34.19
C VAL A 94 -2.27 -3.90 -33.45
N LEU A 95 -1.41 -3.10 -34.08
CA LEU A 95 -0.20 -2.58 -33.43
C LEU A 95 -0.53 -1.64 -32.26
N PHE A 96 -1.55 -0.78 -32.38
CA PHE A 96 -2.06 0.01 -31.27
C PHE A 96 -2.51 -0.88 -30.10
N ALA A 97 -3.30 -1.92 -30.38
CA ALA A 97 -3.79 -2.84 -29.35
C ALA A 97 -2.63 -3.55 -28.63
N ILE A 98 -1.61 -3.99 -29.38
CA ILE A 98 -0.40 -4.59 -28.81
C ILE A 98 0.33 -3.57 -27.90
N CYS A 99 0.55 -2.34 -28.37
CA CYS A 99 1.17 -1.29 -27.56
C CYS A 99 0.36 -0.98 -26.30
N PHE A 100 -0.97 -0.94 -26.39
CA PHE A 100 -1.85 -0.70 -25.25
C PHE A 100 -1.78 -1.83 -24.21
N ILE A 101 -1.80 -3.09 -24.65
CA ILE A 101 -1.65 -4.25 -23.76
C ILE A 101 -0.28 -4.22 -23.06
N GLN A 102 0.79 -3.93 -23.80
CA GLN A 102 2.14 -3.84 -23.23
C GLN A 102 2.26 -2.67 -22.25
N PHE A 103 1.68 -1.51 -22.57
CA PHE A 103 1.57 -0.39 -21.64
C PHE A 103 0.85 -0.79 -20.36
N ALA A 104 -0.33 -1.43 -20.47
CA ALA A 104 -1.10 -1.86 -19.30
C ALA A 104 -0.32 -2.88 -18.45
N HIS A 105 0.37 -3.84 -19.08
CA HIS A 105 1.20 -4.83 -18.39
C HIS A 105 2.37 -4.17 -17.66
N VAL A 106 3.13 -3.29 -18.33
CA VAL A 106 4.26 -2.59 -17.71
C VAL A 106 3.78 -1.63 -16.63
N ALA A 107 2.65 -0.93 -16.83
CA ALA A 107 2.08 -0.04 -15.82
C ALA A 107 1.64 -0.80 -14.57
N TYR A 108 1.08 -2.00 -14.75
CA TYR A 108 0.78 -2.91 -13.65
C TYR A 108 2.05 -3.33 -12.90
N GLN A 109 3.10 -3.72 -13.62
CA GLN A 109 4.40 -4.10 -13.04
C GLN A 109 5.07 -2.94 -12.29
N VAL A 110 5.05 -1.72 -12.84
CA VAL A 110 5.59 -0.53 -12.16
C VAL A 110 4.82 -0.25 -10.88
N ARG A 111 3.48 -0.37 -10.93
CA ARG A 111 2.62 -0.17 -9.75
C ARG A 111 2.88 -1.23 -8.69
N SER A 112 3.07 -2.50 -9.06
CA SER A 112 3.39 -3.56 -8.10
C SER A 112 4.81 -3.42 -7.56
N VAL A 113 5.82 -3.13 -8.39
CA VAL A 113 7.23 -2.98 -7.96
C VAL A 113 7.43 -1.77 -7.03
N THR A 114 6.77 -0.65 -7.31
CA THR A 114 6.81 0.53 -6.41
C THR A 114 6.14 0.23 -5.07
N PHE A 115 5.10 -0.61 -5.09
CA PHE A 115 4.45 -1.13 -3.89
C PHE A 115 5.23 -2.29 -3.25
N ASP A 116 6.15 -2.96 -3.94
CA ASP A 116 6.81 -4.16 -3.43
C ASP A 116 8.12 -3.84 -2.71
N ARG A 117 8.92 -2.83 -3.08
CA ARG A 117 10.26 -2.67 -2.45
C ARG A 117 10.19 -2.39 -0.95
N GLU A 118 9.35 -1.43 -0.53
CA GLU A 118 9.17 -1.09 0.89
C GLU A 118 8.54 -2.26 1.68
N PHE A 119 7.66 -3.02 1.05
CA PHE A 119 6.99 -4.18 1.66
C PHE A 119 7.85 -5.43 1.67
N GLN A 120 8.76 -5.59 0.71
CA GLN A 120 9.75 -6.65 0.65
C GLN A 120 10.76 -6.48 1.79
N GLU A 121 11.30 -5.29 1.99
CA GLU A 121 12.19 -5.00 3.13
C GLU A 121 11.48 -5.25 4.47
N LEU A 122 10.23 -4.80 4.60
CA LEU A 122 9.40 -5.08 5.76
C LEU A 122 9.17 -6.58 5.96
N TYR A 123 8.86 -7.32 4.89
CA TYR A 123 8.66 -8.77 4.95
C TYR A 123 9.93 -9.48 5.40
N HIS A 124 11.08 -9.19 4.77
CA HIS A 124 12.36 -9.80 5.08
C HIS A 124 12.82 -9.50 6.51
N SER A 125 12.56 -8.30 7.03
CA SER A 125 13.05 -7.88 8.33
C SER A 125 12.17 -8.31 9.50
N LEU A 126 10.84 -8.29 9.34
CA LEU A 126 9.89 -8.48 10.44
C LEU A 126 9.07 -9.77 10.32
N PHE A 127 8.59 -10.10 9.12
CA PHE A 127 7.66 -11.22 8.92
C PHE A 127 8.33 -12.55 8.59
N GLN A 128 9.43 -12.53 7.85
CA GLN A 128 10.21 -13.71 7.49
C GLN A 128 10.85 -14.39 8.71
N PRO A 129 11.49 -13.67 9.66
CA PRO A 129 12.05 -14.29 10.86
C PRO A 129 10.99 -14.96 11.74
N LEU A 130 9.74 -14.46 11.67
CA LEU A 130 8.58 -15.03 12.35
C LEU A 130 7.95 -16.22 11.60
N GLY A 131 8.54 -16.66 10.50
CA GLY A 131 8.06 -17.80 9.71
C GLY A 131 6.74 -17.53 8.98
N THR A 132 6.41 -16.27 8.69
CA THR A 132 5.16 -15.90 8.02
C THR A 132 5.24 -16.25 6.52
N PRO A 133 4.32 -17.06 5.98
CA PRO A 133 4.30 -17.35 4.54
C PRO A 133 3.97 -16.10 3.72
N LEU A 134 4.63 -15.95 2.57
CA LEU A 134 4.40 -14.82 1.66
C LEU A 134 2.92 -14.60 1.24
N PRO A 135 2.10 -15.64 0.99
CA PRO A 135 0.67 -15.44 0.70
C PRO A 135 -0.11 -14.82 1.87
N VAL A 136 0.30 -15.08 3.10
CA VAL A 136 -0.32 -14.49 4.30
C VAL A 136 0.08 -13.03 4.42
N PHE A 137 1.36 -12.71 4.22
CA PHE A 137 1.84 -11.33 4.20
C PHE A 137 1.14 -10.50 3.12
N ARG A 138 0.92 -11.07 1.93
CA ARG A 138 0.16 -10.39 0.86
C ARG A 138 -1.25 -10.00 1.30
N LYS A 139 -1.93 -10.82 2.12
CA LYS A 139 -3.23 -10.46 2.68
C LYS A 139 -3.13 -9.30 3.66
N ILE A 140 -2.10 -9.29 4.53
CA ILE A 140 -1.84 -8.19 5.47
C ILE A 140 -1.55 -6.89 4.70
N ALA A 141 -0.70 -6.94 3.68
CA ALA A 141 -0.36 -5.81 2.82
C ALA A 141 -1.56 -5.31 2.00
N SER A 142 -2.48 -6.18 1.56
CA SER A 142 -3.66 -5.77 0.79
C SER A 142 -4.61 -4.82 1.54
N CYS A 143 -4.58 -4.84 2.88
CA CYS A 143 -5.46 -4.03 3.73
C CYS A 143 -4.77 -2.77 4.28
N CYS A 144 -3.49 -2.55 3.95
CA CYS A 144 -2.71 -1.43 4.46
C CYS A 144 -2.67 -0.27 3.45
N GLN A 145 -2.28 0.90 3.95
CA GLN A 145 -2.00 2.08 3.13
C GLN A 145 -0.63 2.64 3.52
N ALA A 146 0.25 2.81 2.54
CA ALA A 146 1.52 3.53 2.74
C ALA A 146 1.27 5.05 2.69
N VAL A 147 1.83 5.77 3.65
CA VAL A 147 1.67 7.22 3.81
C VAL A 147 3.03 7.85 4.08
N SER A 148 3.33 8.95 3.40
CA SER A 148 4.49 9.80 3.65
C SER A 148 4.13 10.90 4.66
N LEU A 149 5.05 11.18 5.57
CA LEU A 149 4.94 12.24 6.57
C LEU A 149 6.19 13.10 6.49
N GLU A 150 6.02 14.38 6.15
CA GLU A 150 7.12 15.32 6.02
C GLU A 150 7.71 15.67 7.39
N LYS A 151 8.96 16.12 7.41
CA LYS A 151 9.62 16.63 8.62
C LYS A 151 8.76 17.71 9.32
N GLU A 152 8.81 17.71 10.66
CA GLU A 152 8.04 18.56 11.59
C GLU A 152 6.52 18.38 11.55
N HIS A 153 5.97 17.50 10.70
CA HIS A 153 4.54 17.23 10.69
C HIS A 153 4.14 16.25 11.82
N CYS A 154 2.95 16.48 12.37
CA CYS A 154 2.39 15.63 13.42
C CYS A 154 1.68 14.42 12.82
N TYR A 155 2.06 13.22 13.25
CA TYR A 155 1.27 12.00 13.01
C TYR A 155 0.00 12.01 13.87
N ALA A 156 0.15 12.34 15.15
CA ALA A 156 -0.95 12.45 16.09
C ALA A 156 -0.66 13.57 17.10
N MET A 157 -1.71 14.27 17.52
CA MET A 157 -1.67 15.29 18.56
C MET A 157 -2.41 14.80 19.80
N GLN A 158 -1.78 14.98 20.95
CA GLN A 158 -2.35 14.69 22.26
C GLN A 158 -3.71 15.39 22.43
N GLY A 159 -4.71 14.63 22.88
CA GLY A 159 -6.05 15.13 23.17
C GLY A 159 -6.91 15.45 21.94
N LYS A 160 -6.38 15.29 20.72
CA LYS A 160 -7.06 15.70 19.48
C LYS A 160 -7.25 14.57 18.49
N THR A 161 -6.19 13.79 18.25
CA THR A 161 -6.23 12.72 17.24
C THR A 161 -6.96 11.51 17.81
N ALA A 162 -7.94 10.99 17.07
CA ALA A 162 -8.64 9.75 17.42
C ALA A 162 -7.79 8.52 17.05
N ILE A 163 -7.95 7.44 17.82
CA ILE A 163 -7.24 6.18 17.62
C ILE A 163 -8.08 5.27 16.70
N ASP A 164 -7.87 5.38 15.38
CA ASP A 164 -8.68 4.70 14.35
C ASP A 164 -7.89 3.74 13.45
N LYS A 165 -6.57 3.67 13.63
CA LYS A 165 -5.63 2.88 12.85
C LYS A 165 -4.52 2.31 13.72
N LEU A 166 -3.83 1.33 13.17
CA LEU A 166 -2.54 0.82 13.66
C LEU A 166 -1.51 1.12 12.58
N SER A 167 -0.36 1.68 12.92
CA SER A 167 0.66 2.10 11.97
C SER A 167 2.05 1.60 12.35
N LEU A 168 2.85 1.24 11.34
CA LEU A 168 4.23 0.78 11.48
C LEU A 168 5.16 1.68 10.67
N LEU A 169 6.23 2.17 11.30
CA LEU A 169 7.23 3.02 10.65
C LEU A 169 8.13 2.20 9.72
N ILE A 170 8.27 2.61 8.47
CA ILE A 170 9.15 1.97 7.48
C ILE A 170 10.49 2.70 7.42
N SER A 171 10.47 4.03 7.40
CA SER A 171 11.66 4.86 7.32
C SER A 171 11.48 6.18 8.07
N GLY A 172 12.61 6.78 8.45
CA GLY A 172 12.67 8.03 9.20
C GLY A 172 12.71 7.81 10.71
N ARG A 173 12.46 8.88 11.46
CA ARG A 173 12.43 8.89 12.93
C ARG A 173 11.29 9.76 13.42
N ILE A 174 10.55 9.25 14.39
CA ILE A 174 9.45 9.99 15.04
C ILE A 174 9.83 10.28 16.49
N ARG A 175 9.60 11.52 16.91
CA ARG A 175 9.75 11.99 18.27
C ARG A 175 8.40 11.93 18.98
N VAL A 176 8.38 11.32 20.16
CA VAL A 176 7.19 11.23 21.01
C VAL A 176 7.33 12.21 22.17
N THR A 177 6.30 13.02 22.41
CA THR A 177 6.22 13.95 23.53
C THR A 177 4.92 13.82 24.31
N VAL A 178 4.97 14.13 25.60
CA VAL A 178 3.80 14.19 26.50
C VAL A 178 3.82 15.54 27.18
N ASP A 179 2.76 16.33 27.05
CA ASP A 179 2.68 17.70 27.60
C ASP A 179 3.87 18.59 27.22
N GLY A 180 4.47 18.34 26.05
CA GLY A 180 5.65 19.05 25.55
C GLY A 180 7.00 18.45 25.95
N GLU A 181 7.04 17.58 26.96
CA GLU A 181 8.25 16.89 27.41
C GLU A 181 8.60 15.72 26.48
N PHE A 182 9.90 15.54 26.20
CA PHE A 182 10.39 14.46 25.35
C PHE A 182 10.32 13.11 26.06
N LEU A 183 9.71 12.12 25.40
CA LEU A 183 9.52 10.79 25.94
C LEU A 183 10.54 9.80 25.37
N HIS A 184 10.44 9.48 24.08
CA HIS A 184 11.38 8.60 23.37
C HIS A 184 11.30 8.84 21.85
N HIS A 185 12.24 8.24 21.12
CA HIS A 185 12.17 8.17 19.66
C HIS A 185 11.63 6.81 19.23
N ILE A 186 10.82 6.80 18.18
CA ILE A 186 10.39 5.60 17.47
C ILE A 186 11.21 5.48 16.19
N PHE A 187 11.76 4.28 15.97
CA PHE A 187 12.66 3.94 14.88
C PHE A 187 11.97 3.08 13.81
N PRO A 188 12.58 2.94 12.61
CA PRO A 188 12.06 2.04 11.58
C PRO A 188 11.79 0.63 12.12
N LEU A 189 10.75 -0.01 11.58
CA LEU A 189 10.23 -1.33 11.97
C LEU A 189 9.56 -1.39 13.35
N GLN A 190 9.31 -0.25 13.99
CA GLN A 190 8.51 -0.14 15.22
C GLN A 190 7.12 0.41 14.95
N PHE A 191 6.15 0.03 15.78
CA PHE A 191 4.79 0.56 15.70
C PHE A 191 4.75 1.99 16.21
N LEU A 192 3.87 2.81 15.65
CA LEU A 192 3.68 4.19 16.10
C LEU A 192 2.71 4.25 17.28
N ASP A 193 1.67 3.44 17.24
CA ASP A 193 0.45 3.53 18.05
C ASP A 193 0.06 2.19 18.69
N SER A 194 1.04 1.31 18.93
CA SER A 194 0.82 0.00 19.58
C SER A 194 0.28 0.11 21.02
N PRO A 195 0.75 1.01 21.92
CA PRO A 195 0.12 1.17 23.24
C PRO A 195 -1.33 1.67 23.14
N GLU A 196 -1.56 2.67 22.29
CA GLU A 196 -2.88 3.25 22.04
C GLU A 196 -3.84 2.20 21.46
N TRP A 197 -3.34 1.36 20.56
CA TRP A 197 -4.11 0.29 19.96
C TRP A 197 -4.58 -0.74 21.00
N ASP A 198 -3.66 -1.22 21.83
CA ASP A 198 -3.87 -2.30 22.81
C ASP A 198 -4.70 -1.84 24.01
N SER A 199 -4.58 -0.55 24.39
CA SER A 199 -5.36 0.03 25.49
C SER A 199 -6.87 0.09 25.21
N LEU A 200 -7.28 0.11 23.94
CA LEU A 200 -8.68 0.26 23.56
C LEU A 200 -9.33 -1.08 23.20
N ARG A 201 -10.55 -1.29 23.67
CA ARG A 201 -11.39 -2.39 23.19
C ARG A 201 -11.81 -2.16 21.73
N PRO A 202 -12.17 -3.21 20.97
CA PRO A 202 -12.55 -3.06 19.56
C PRO A 202 -13.73 -2.11 19.30
N THR A 203 -14.64 -1.95 20.26
CA THR A 203 -15.84 -1.09 20.18
C THR A 203 -15.65 0.29 20.82
N GLU A 204 -14.49 0.53 21.43
CA GLU A 204 -14.21 1.73 22.20
C GLU A 204 -13.46 2.74 21.34
N GLU A 205 -13.87 3.99 21.42
CA GLU A 205 -13.18 5.11 20.80
C GLU A 205 -12.23 5.73 21.83
N GLY A 206 -11.04 6.10 21.38
CA GLY A 206 -10.05 6.77 22.22
C GLY A 206 -9.33 7.85 21.46
N ILE A 207 -8.63 8.67 22.22
CA ILE A 207 -7.81 9.78 21.74
C ILE A 207 -6.35 9.53 22.13
N PHE A 208 -5.44 9.98 21.27
CA PHE A 208 -4.02 9.90 21.56
C PHE A 208 -3.69 10.70 22.82
N GLN A 209 -2.94 10.08 23.74
CA GLN A 209 -2.46 10.70 24.98
C GLN A 209 -1.08 11.32 24.83
N VAL A 210 -0.40 11.06 23.70
CA VAL A 210 0.93 11.56 23.39
C VAL A 210 0.91 12.26 22.03
N THR A 211 1.86 13.15 21.81
CA THR A 211 2.06 13.80 20.51
C THR A 211 3.22 13.12 19.79
N LEU A 212 3.00 12.76 18.52
CA LEU A 212 4.01 12.13 17.66
C LEU A 212 4.34 13.07 16.51
N ILE A 213 5.61 13.49 16.43
CA ILE A 213 6.12 14.44 15.43
C ILE A 213 7.25 13.81 14.63
N ALA A 214 7.21 13.95 13.31
CA ALA A 214 8.28 13.50 12.44
C ALA A 214 9.53 14.37 12.61
N GLU A 215 10.64 13.78 13.04
CA GLU A 215 11.93 14.49 13.16
C GLU A 215 12.68 14.54 11.81
N THR A 216 12.40 13.57 10.94
CA THR A 216 12.87 13.49 9.55
C THR A 216 11.70 13.25 8.62
N ASP A 217 11.92 13.27 7.31
CA ASP A 217 10.93 12.71 6.38
C ASP A 217 10.73 11.23 6.71
N CYS A 218 9.48 10.87 6.95
CA CYS A 218 9.06 9.57 7.43
C CYS A 218 8.13 8.90 6.43
N ARG A 219 8.17 7.57 6.41
CA ARG A 219 7.19 6.77 5.70
C ARG A 219 6.69 5.64 6.58
N TYR A 220 5.39 5.45 6.60
CA TYR A 220 4.75 4.43 7.44
C TYR A 220 3.63 3.73 6.68
N VAL A 221 3.29 2.52 7.13
CA VAL A 221 2.09 1.80 6.69
C VAL A 221 1.05 1.83 7.78
N ALA A 222 -0.20 2.06 7.39
CA ALA A 222 -1.34 2.11 8.30
C ALA A 222 -2.40 1.10 7.92
N TRP A 223 -2.93 0.41 8.93
CA TRP A 223 -4.09 -0.46 8.83
C TRP A 223 -5.26 0.19 9.55
N ARG A 224 -6.38 0.40 8.85
CA ARG A 224 -7.61 0.87 9.50
C ARG A 224 -8.11 -0.15 10.51
N ARG A 225 -8.46 0.31 11.71
CA ARG A 225 -8.86 -0.54 12.85
C ARG A 225 -9.93 -1.56 12.48
N LYS A 226 -11.03 -1.11 11.90
CA LYS A 226 -12.16 -1.98 11.48
C LYS A 226 -11.74 -3.06 10.47
N LYS A 227 -10.91 -2.72 9.48
CA LYS A 227 -10.43 -3.67 8.47
C LYS A 227 -9.47 -4.69 9.06
N LEU A 228 -8.59 -4.26 9.96
CA LEU A 228 -7.62 -5.13 10.60
C LEU A 228 -8.30 -6.14 11.54
N TYR A 229 -9.29 -5.71 12.33
CA TYR A 229 -10.08 -6.62 13.16
C TYR A 229 -10.88 -7.64 12.33
N LEU A 230 -11.42 -7.23 11.17
CA LEU A 230 -12.06 -8.16 10.25
C LEU A 230 -11.06 -9.22 9.74
N LEU A 231 -9.83 -8.81 9.41
CA LEU A 231 -8.77 -9.73 9.00
C LEU A 231 -8.39 -10.70 10.12
N PHE A 232 -8.33 -10.24 11.38
CA PHE A 232 -8.09 -11.08 12.55
C PHE A 232 -9.19 -12.12 12.75
N ALA A 233 -10.46 -11.74 12.56
CA ALA A 233 -11.60 -12.65 12.64
C ALA A 233 -11.56 -13.73 11.54
N GLN A 234 -11.10 -13.39 10.33
CA GLN A 234 -10.97 -14.33 9.22
C GLN A 234 -9.76 -15.26 9.35
N HIS A 235 -8.67 -14.80 9.97
CA HIS A 235 -7.39 -15.49 9.98
C HIS A 235 -6.75 -15.51 11.37
N ARG A 236 -6.98 -16.59 12.11
CA ARG A 236 -6.42 -16.80 13.47
C ARG A 236 -4.89 -16.72 13.53
N PHE A 237 -4.20 -17.15 12.48
CA PHE A 237 -2.74 -17.02 12.39
C PHE A 237 -2.30 -15.55 12.40
N ILE A 238 -2.93 -14.70 11.58
CA ILE A 238 -2.61 -13.27 11.49
C ILE A 238 -2.90 -12.58 12.83
N SER A 239 -4.02 -12.92 13.47
CA SER A 239 -4.34 -12.40 14.80
C SER A 239 -3.24 -12.70 15.83
N ARG A 240 -2.80 -13.96 15.94
CA ARG A 240 -1.71 -14.34 16.86
C ARG A 240 -0.40 -13.64 16.53
N LEU A 241 -0.06 -13.56 15.25
CA LEU A 241 1.14 -12.88 14.77
C LEU A 241 1.17 -11.41 15.21
N PHE A 242 0.08 -10.68 14.99
CA PHE A 242 -0.03 -9.28 15.42
C PHE A 242 -0.03 -9.15 16.95
N SER A 243 -0.66 -10.05 17.71
CA SER A 243 -0.57 -10.04 19.17
C SER A 243 0.88 -10.16 19.68
N VAL A 244 1.69 -11.02 19.07
CA VAL A 244 3.12 -11.15 19.42
C VAL A 244 3.90 -9.90 19.03
N LEU A 245 3.70 -9.39 17.83
CA LEU A 245 4.37 -8.19 17.33
C LEU A 245 4.08 -6.95 18.19
N ILE A 246 2.80 -6.70 18.46
CA ILE A 246 2.34 -5.57 19.28
C ILE A 246 2.86 -5.73 20.71
N GLY A 247 2.77 -6.93 21.30
CA GLY A 247 3.27 -7.19 22.64
C GLY A 247 4.78 -6.98 22.77
N SER A 248 5.56 -7.41 21.77
CA SER A 248 7.01 -7.19 21.73
C SER A 248 7.34 -5.70 21.65
N ASP A 249 6.67 -4.96 20.77
CA ASP A 249 6.91 -3.53 20.59
C ASP A 249 6.54 -2.71 21.83
N ILE A 250 5.42 -3.05 22.49
CA ILE A 250 5.04 -2.43 23.77
C ILE A 250 6.10 -2.71 24.84
N ALA A 251 6.60 -3.95 24.94
CA ALA A 251 7.65 -4.28 25.90
C ALA A 251 8.92 -3.47 25.65
N ASP A 252 9.38 -3.37 24.39
CA ASP A 252 10.55 -2.59 24.02
C ASP A 252 10.39 -1.10 24.36
N LYS A 253 9.21 -0.52 24.10
CA LYS A 253 8.88 0.86 24.48
C LYS A 253 8.89 1.05 25.99
N LEU A 254 8.31 0.12 26.75
CA LEU A 254 8.33 0.17 28.22
C LEU A 254 9.75 0.10 28.77
N TYR A 255 10.61 -0.76 28.21
CA TYR A 255 12.02 -0.82 28.60
C TYR A 255 12.76 0.48 28.27
N ALA A 256 12.53 1.07 27.09
CA ALA A 256 13.14 2.34 26.70
C ALA A 256 12.72 3.51 27.61
N LEU A 257 11.46 3.55 28.05
CA LEU A 257 10.98 4.52 29.02
C LEU A 257 11.59 4.30 30.39
N ASN A 258 11.68 3.04 30.80
CA ASN A 258 12.22 2.66 32.09
C ASN A 258 13.67 3.14 32.23
N ASP A 259 14.53 2.88 31.25
CA ASP A 259 15.94 3.32 31.24
C ASP A 259 16.09 4.84 31.42
N ARG A 260 15.11 5.66 31.03
CA ARG A 260 15.12 7.11 31.26
C ARG A 260 14.79 7.52 32.68
N VAL A 261 13.85 6.82 33.33
CA VAL A 261 13.51 7.04 34.74
C VAL A 261 14.72 6.76 35.65
N HIS A 262 15.62 5.87 35.21
CA HIS A 262 16.83 5.51 35.96
C HIS A 262 17.82 6.67 36.05
N VAL A 263 17.98 7.44 34.97
CA VAL A 263 18.88 8.60 34.92
C VAL A 263 18.45 9.67 35.94
N GLY A 264 17.15 9.79 36.22
CA GLY A 264 16.63 10.78 37.15
C GLY A 264 16.64 10.38 38.64
N ARG A 265 16.61 9.07 38.97
CA ARG A 265 16.41 8.60 40.36
C ARG A 265 17.43 7.56 40.86
N GLY A 266 18.43 7.19 40.06
CA GLY A 266 19.54 6.29 40.46
C GLY A 266 19.15 4.83 40.76
N HIS A 267 17.87 4.47 40.65
CA HIS A 267 17.36 3.13 40.95
C HIS A 267 16.92 2.42 39.67
N ARG A 268 17.34 1.15 39.51
CA ARG A 268 16.92 0.30 38.40
C ARG A 268 15.57 -0.35 38.72
N TYR A 269 14.50 0.17 38.15
CA TYR A 269 13.18 -0.44 38.30
C TYR A 269 13.10 -1.69 37.40
N ASP A 270 13.09 -2.89 37.97
CA ASP A 270 12.76 -4.09 37.20
C ASP A 270 11.24 -4.27 37.22
N ILE A 271 10.59 -3.99 36.09
CA ILE A 271 9.14 -4.13 35.90
C ILE A 271 8.63 -5.57 36.11
N ARG A 272 9.52 -6.57 36.14
CA ARG A 272 9.19 -7.97 36.40
C ARG A 272 9.15 -8.31 37.89
N LEU A 273 9.76 -7.48 38.74
CA LEU A 273 9.76 -7.70 40.18
C LEU A 273 8.49 -7.09 40.77
N PRO A 274 7.65 -7.88 41.46
CA PRO A 274 6.65 -7.28 42.33
C PRO A 274 7.39 -6.54 43.44
N ASN A 275 7.03 -5.27 43.66
CA ASN A 275 7.26 -4.49 44.89
C ASN A 275 8.41 -3.44 44.95
N PHE A 276 8.33 -2.36 44.15
CA PHE A 276 9.04 -1.10 44.46
C PHE A 276 8.20 0.19 44.34
N TYR A 277 6.93 0.10 43.90
CA TYR A 277 6.08 1.28 43.72
C TYR A 277 5.74 2.00 45.05
N GLN A 278 5.84 1.31 46.19
CA GLN A 278 5.46 1.87 47.50
C GLN A 278 6.52 2.75 48.18
N MET A 279 7.77 2.80 47.70
CA MET A 279 8.81 3.65 48.31
C MET A 279 8.92 5.05 47.70
N ALA A 280 8.20 5.33 46.61
CA ALA A 280 8.26 6.60 45.88
C ALA A 280 7.10 7.56 46.20
N VAL A 281 6.17 7.16 47.07
CA VAL A 281 5.19 8.11 47.65
C VAL A 281 5.92 8.78 48.80
N PRO A 282 6.14 10.10 48.79
CA PRO A 282 6.64 10.77 49.98
C PRO A 282 5.63 10.51 51.10
N GLU A 283 6.09 9.92 52.20
CA GLU A 283 5.31 9.87 53.44
C GLU A 283 4.88 11.29 53.75
N THR A 284 3.61 11.60 53.44
CA THR A 284 2.93 12.68 54.12
C THR A 284 2.90 12.26 55.56
N VAL A 285 3.70 12.94 56.38
CA VAL A 285 3.76 12.78 57.83
C VAL A 285 2.33 12.83 58.34
N ILE A 286 1.74 11.67 58.64
CA ILE A 286 0.51 11.59 59.41
C ILE A 286 0.95 11.84 60.84
N THR A 287 0.90 13.10 61.24
CA THR A 287 1.01 13.52 62.63
C THR A 287 -0.04 12.76 63.44
N PRO A 288 0.31 11.96 64.46
CA PRO A 288 -0.70 11.40 65.34
C PRO A 288 -1.35 12.54 66.16
N PRO A 289 -2.68 12.55 66.35
CA PRO A 289 -3.29 13.55 67.20
C PRO A 289 -2.91 13.26 68.66
N ALA A 290 -2.28 14.24 69.29
CA ALA A 290 -2.04 14.26 70.72
C ALA A 290 -3.24 14.86 71.47
N GLU A 291 -3.58 14.21 72.59
CA GLU A 291 -4.39 14.66 73.74
C GLU A 291 -5.91 14.74 73.56
N SER A 292 -6.72 14.15 74.45
CA SER A 292 -6.71 14.44 75.89
C SER A 292 -7.30 13.30 76.73
N LEU A 293 -6.57 12.95 77.79
CA LEU A 293 -7.11 12.29 78.98
C LEU A 293 -8.04 13.27 79.71
N SER A 294 -9.35 12.97 79.72
CA SER A 294 -10.27 13.57 80.68
C SER A 294 -10.65 12.51 81.72
N ASN A 295 -10.12 12.68 82.92
CA ASN A 295 -10.67 12.14 84.15
C ASN A 295 -12.20 12.35 84.18
N ASN A 296 -12.96 11.31 84.48
CA ASN A 296 -14.18 11.48 85.26
C ASN A 296 -14.41 10.29 86.17
N SER A 297 -14.29 10.59 87.46
CA SER A 297 -14.77 9.84 88.61
C SER A 297 -16.29 9.94 88.71
N SER A 298 -16.98 8.82 88.95
CA SER A 298 -18.19 8.65 89.80
C SER A 298 -18.82 7.29 89.49
N ARG A 299 -18.78 6.32 90.42
CA ARG A 299 -19.86 6.05 91.39
C ARG A 299 -21.23 5.83 90.71
N GLN A 300 -21.56 4.58 90.39
CA GLN A 300 -22.52 3.72 91.10
C GLN A 300 -22.64 2.36 90.40
#